data_AF-A0A8T7JH29-F1
#
_entry.id   AF-A0A8T7JH29-F1
#
_cell.length_a   1.000
_cell.length_b   1.000
_cell.length_c   1.000
_cell.angle_alpha   90.00
_cell.angle_beta   90.00
_cell.angle_gamma   90.00
#
_symmetry.space_group_name_H-M   'P 1'
#
loop_
_entity.id
_entity.type
_entity.pdbx_description
1 polymer ?
#
loop_
_entity_poly.entity_id
_entity_poly.type
_entity_poly.pdbx_seq_one_letter_code
_entity_poly.pdbx_strand_id
1 'polypeptide(L)'
;MANSKFILAGVSYLLTTGCSEPSLPHFFSDIGTDRDNKIQYQDIHRLSLSLVTLKKTIDETGFNPVLNCYLRLENENQGPWNQAWVAFNINVFVSKHKVASIKRAGILQNHAMEVDIQQDLPRFGLKSKDIKIEITPVAWMPSYPLQIQSSDQTATPTNPITVY
;
A
#
# COMPACT_ATOMS: atom_id res chain seq x y z
N MET A 1 60.52 40.63 24.65
CA MET A 1 60.58 40.20 23.23
C MET A 1 59.39 39.28 23.02
N ALA A 2 58.26 39.75 22.46
CA ALA A 2 57.96 39.79 21.02
C ALA A 2 57.93 38.35 20.43
N ASN A 3 56.88 37.81 19.78
CA ASN A 3 55.63 38.33 19.25
C ASN A 3 54.63 37.16 19.07
N SER A 4 53.34 37.49 19.22
CA SER A 4 52.19 36.75 18.69
C SER A 4 52.25 36.61 17.16
N LYS A 5 51.86 35.45 16.62
CA LYS A 5 50.99 35.33 15.43
C LYS A 5 50.13 34.06 15.48
N PHE A 6 48.82 34.30 15.58
CA PHE A 6 47.73 33.48 15.10
C PHE A 6 47.92 33.08 13.61
N ILE A 7 47.29 31.97 13.19
CA ILE A 7 46.23 31.91 12.16
C ILE A 7 46.14 30.53 11.45
N LEU A 8 44.94 29.96 11.58
CA LEU A 8 44.11 29.18 10.65
C LEU A 8 44.49 27.78 10.13
N ALA A 9 43.50 26.91 10.36
CA ALA A 9 42.71 26.18 9.36
C ALA A 9 43.21 24.79 8.95
N GLY A 10 42.39 23.80 9.29
CA GLY A 10 42.41 22.49 8.69
C GLY A 10 41.41 21.51 9.27
N VAL A 11 40.24 21.98 9.75
CA VAL A 11 39.12 21.12 10.13
C VAL A 11 38.55 20.53 8.85
N SER A 12 39.09 19.39 8.43
CA SER A 12 38.53 18.58 7.34
C SER A 12 37.36 17.76 7.88
N TYR A 13 36.23 18.44 8.07
CA TYR A 13 34.93 17.84 8.31
C TYR A 13 34.39 17.34 6.96
N LEU A 14 34.84 16.17 6.51
CA LEU A 14 34.14 15.42 5.47
C LEU A 14 33.04 14.61 6.15
N LEU A 15 31.94 15.29 6.48
CA LEU A 15 30.65 14.64 6.69
C LEU A 15 30.22 14.09 5.34
N THR A 16 30.51 12.81 5.12
CA THR A 16 29.73 11.99 4.20
C THR A 16 28.33 11.91 4.79
N THR A 17 27.49 12.89 4.44
CA THR A 17 26.04 12.73 4.53
C THR A 17 25.67 11.65 3.52
N GLY A 18 25.76 10.40 3.97
CA GLY A 18 25.06 9.30 3.33
C GLY A 18 23.61 9.75 3.23
N CYS A 19 23.14 9.93 2.01
CA CYS A 19 21.73 10.08 1.73
C CYS A 19 21.08 8.77 2.21
N SER A 20 20.65 8.73 3.47
CA SER A 20 19.75 7.68 3.93
C SER A 20 18.46 7.92 3.16
N GLU A 21 18.32 7.24 2.03
CA GLU A 21 17.06 7.12 1.36
C GLU A 21 16.06 6.66 2.42
N PRO A 22 15.01 7.44 2.71
CA PRO A 22 14.06 7.06 3.74
C PRO A 22 13.48 5.72 3.30
N SER A 23 13.83 4.67 4.03
CA SER A 23 13.30 3.33 3.81
C SER A 23 11.78 3.45 3.74
N LEU A 24 11.21 3.09 2.60
CA LEU A 24 9.77 3.06 2.42
C LEU A 24 9.15 2.14 3.49
N PRO A 25 7.98 2.48 4.06
CA PRO A 25 7.36 1.66 5.08
C PRO A 25 7.02 0.27 4.52
N HIS A 26 7.65 -0.77 5.07
CA HIS A 26 7.36 -2.18 4.77
C HIS A 26 6.29 -2.73 5.72
N PHE A 27 5.45 -3.66 5.23
CA PHE A 27 4.35 -4.26 5.99
C PHE A 27 4.48 -5.80 6.06
N PHE A 28 3.87 -6.41 7.09
CA PHE A 28 3.72 -7.87 7.30
C PHE A 28 4.98 -8.71 7.60
N SER A 29 6.16 -8.12 7.80
CA SER A 29 7.42 -8.87 7.93
C SER A 29 7.78 -9.37 9.33
N ASP A 30 7.29 -8.74 10.41
CA ASP A 30 7.82 -8.97 11.77
C ASP A 30 6.71 -9.24 12.81
N ILE A 31 6.50 -10.51 13.12
CA ILE A 31 5.74 -10.94 14.30
C ILE A 31 6.72 -11.59 15.27
N GLY A 32 6.78 -11.07 16.49
CA GLY A 32 7.73 -11.46 17.53
C GLY A 32 7.68 -12.96 17.88
N THR A 33 8.84 -13.60 17.85
CA THR A 33 9.03 -15.01 18.20
C THR A 33 9.09 -15.24 19.71
N ASP A 34 8.28 -16.19 20.20
CA ASP A 34 8.48 -16.90 21.47
C ASP A 34 9.85 -17.61 21.46
N ARG A 35 10.54 -17.64 22.61
CA ARG A 35 11.97 -18.03 22.69
C ARG A 35 12.21 -19.52 22.50
N ASP A 36 11.20 -20.36 22.72
CA ASP A 36 11.34 -21.83 22.63
C ASP A 36 10.67 -22.44 21.38
N ASN A 37 9.75 -21.72 20.73
CA ASN A 37 9.08 -22.17 19.50
C ASN A 37 9.19 -21.09 18.41
N LYS A 38 10.14 -21.27 17.49
CA LYS A 38 10.29 -20.38 16.32
C LYS A 38 9.45 -20.90 15.16
N ILE A 39 8.31 -20.27 14.91
CA ILE A 39 7.60 -20.42 13.64
C ILE A 39 8.47 -19.78 12.55
N GLN A 40 8.99 -20.59 11.63
CA GLN A 40 9.73 -20.10 10.47
C GLN A 40 8.76 -19.90 9.31
N TYR A 41 8.57 -18.65 8.90
CA TYR A 41 7.83 -18.31 7.71
C TYR A 41 8.77 -18.34 6.51
N GLN A 42 8.38 -19.07 5.45
CA GLN A 42 9.08 -18.98 4.17
C GLN A 42 8.78 -17.63 3.50
N ASP A 43 9.70 -17.11 2.69
CA ASP A 43 9.55 -15.80 2.02
C ASP A 43 8.29 -15.68 1.15
N ILE A 44 7.77 -16.81 0.66
CA ILE A 44 6.48 -16.87 -0.06
C ILE A 44 5.28 -16.43 0.79
N HIS A 45 5.42 -16.44 2.12
CA HIS A 45 4.40 -15.98 3.07
C HIS A 45 4.61 -14.52 3.48
N ARG A 46 5.44 -13.75 2.76
CA ARG A 46 5.67 -12.32 3.02
C ARG A 46 5.13 -11.50 1.85
N LEU A 47 4.07 -10.74 2.11
CA LEU A 47 3.55 -9.74 1.17
C LEU A 47 4.04 -8.36 1.63
N SER A 48 4.85 -7.68 0.81
CA SER A 48 5.29 -6.29 1.07
C SER A 48 4.62 -5.37 0.07
N LEU A 49 3.65 -4.58 0.53
CA LEU A 49 2.98 -3.60 -0.32
C LEU A 49 3.57 -2.20 -0.10
N SER A 50 3.96 -1.54 -1.18
CA SER A 50 4.37 -0.14 -1.14
C SER A 50 3.33 0.75 -1.81
N LEU A 51 3.20 1.98 -1.29
CA LEU A 51 2.34 3.00 -1.87
C LEU A 51 3.07 3.71 -3.02
N VAL A 52 2.73 3.35 -4.25
CA VAL A 52 3.40 3.87 -5.46
C VAL A 52 2.75 5.15 -5.95
N THR A 53 1.43 5.27 -5.84
CA THR A 53 0.72 6.49 -6.25
C THR A 53 -0.29 6.90 -5.21
N LEU A 54 -0.32 8.20 -4.90
CA LEU A 54 -1.30 8.85 -4.05
C LEU A 54 -1.73 10.16 -4.72
N LYS A 55 -2.98 10.20 -5.21
CA LYS A 55 -3.58 11.41 -5.76
C LYS A 55 -4.72 11.84 -4.86
N LYS A 56 -4.75 13.12 -4.49
CA LYS A 56 -5.79 13.71 -3.66
C LYS A 56 -6.37 14.92 -4.38
N THR A 57 -7.68 14.93 -4.55
CA THR A 57 -8.43 16.08 -5.06
C THR A 57 -9.50 16.43 -4.05
N ILE A 58 -9.76 17.73 -3.89
CA ILE A 58 -10.78 18.23 -2.97
C ILE A 58 -11.82 18.93 -3.83
N ASP A 59 -13.05 18.47 -3.73
CA ASP A 59 -14.21 19.11 -4.34
C ASP A 59 -14.90 19.98 -3.30
N GLU A 60 -14.98 21.29 -3.57
CA GLU A 60 -15.62 22.27 -2.69
C GLU A 60 -16.91 22.85 -3.31
N THR A 61 -17.41 22.26 -4.40
CA THR A 61 -18.60 22.77 -5.10
C THR A 61 -19.92 22.43 -4.40
N GLY A 62 -19.92 21.41 -3.54
CA GLY A 62 -21.08 20.94 -2.80
C GLY A 62 -21.32 21.65 -1.46
N PHE A 63 -22.32 21.15 -0.71
CA PHE A 63 -22.64 21.66 0.64
C PHE A 63 -21.56 21.35 1.67
N ASN A 64 -20.86 20.22 1.51
CA ASN A 64 -19.68 19.86 2.27
C ASN A 64 -18.51 19.65 1.30
N PRO A 65 -17.28 20.01 1.69
CA PRO A 65 -16.11 19.69 0.90
C PRO A 65 -15.82 18.19 0.97
N VAL A 66 -15.43 17.61 -0.16
CA VAL A 66 -15.23 16.18 -0.31
C VAL A 66 -13.80 15.91 -0.76
N LEU A 67 -13.10 15.03 -0.03
CA LEU A 67 -11.83 14.47 -0.46
C LEU A 67 -12.09 13.27 -1.37
N ASN A 68 -11.58 13.32 -2.59
CA ASN A 68 -11.41 12.16 -3.46
C ASN A 68 -9.94 11.75 -3.44
N CYS A 69 -9.67 10.49 -3.14
CA CYS A 69 -8.31 9.99 -3.00
C CYS A 69 -8.16 8.66 -3.74
N TYR A 70 -7.23 8.66 -4.69
CA TYR A 70 -6.82 7.51 -5.47
C TYR A 70 -5.46 7.01 -4.97
N LEU A 71 -5.37 5.71 -4.75
CA LEU A 71 -4.19 5.01 -4.24
C LEU A 71 -3.82 3.88 -5.18
N ARG A 72 -2.54 3.70 -5.47
CA ARG A 72 -2.01 2.49 -6.11
C ARG A 72 -0.96 1.85 -5.20
N LEU A 73 -1.22 0.60 -4.82
CA LEU A 73 -0.34 -0.23 -4.01
C LEU A 73 0.31 -1.28 -4.92
N GLU A 74 1.59 -1.55 -4.73
CA GLU A 74 2.30 -2.60 -5.49
C GLU A 74 3.09 -3.52 -4.56
N ASN A 75 3.18 -4.80 -4.92
CA ASN A 75 3.98 -5.78 -4.20
C ASN A 75 5.43 -5.71 -4.66
N GLU A 76 6.32 -5.24 -3.78
CA GLU A 76 7.74 -5.03 -4.07
C GLU A 76 8.48 -6.33 -4.39
N ASN A 77 8.07 -7.43 -3.75
CA ASN A 77 8.83 -8.68 -3.79
C ASN A 77 8.48 -9.58 -4.97
N GLN A 78 7.56 -9.15 -5.86
CA GLN A 78 7.02 -9.94 -6.99
C GLN A 78 6.93 -11.44 -6.65
N GLY A 79 6.44 -11.73 -5.44
CA GLY A 79 6.42 -13.08 -4.89
C GLY A 79 5.58 -14.02 -5.76
N PRO A 80 5.50 -15.31 -5.43
CA PRO A 80 4.76 -16.27 -6.25
C PRO A 80 3.26 -15.96 -6.39
N TRP A 81 2.72 -15.08 -5.54
CA TRP A 81 1.33 -14.65 -5.55
C TRP A 81 1.15 -13.42 -6.46
N ASN A 82 0.85 -13.67 -7.73
CA ASN A 82 0.38 -12.64 -8.66
C ASN A 82 -0.98 -12.07 -8.25
N GLN A 83 -1.74 -12.82 -7.45
CA GLN A 83 -3.03 -12.41 -6.91
C GLN A 83 -3.13 -12.69 -5.40
N ALA A 84 -3.72 -11.76 -4.66
CA ALA A 84 -3.95 -11.90 -3.22
C ALA A 84 -5.14 -11.06 -2.76
N TRP A 85 -5.84 -11.51 -1.71
CA TRP A 85 -6.78 -10.68 -0.98
C TRP A 85 -6.03 -9.89 0.09
N VAL A 86 -6.28 -8.59 0.18
CA VAL A 86 -5.61 -7.72 1.16
C VAL A 86 -6.66 -6.87 1.86
N ALA A 87 -6.60 -6.84 3.19
CA ALA A 87 -7.42 -6.00 4.04
C ALA A 87 -6.54 -4.99 4.79
N PHE A 88 -6.99 -3.73 4.83
CA PHE A 88 -6.29 -2.63 5.45
C PHE A 88 -7.26 -1.54 5.90
N ASN A 89 -6.79 -0.69 6.80
CA ASN A 89 -7.49 0.51 7.25
C ASN A 89 -6.84 1.73 6.62
N ILE A 90 -7.65 2.65 6.12
CA ILE A 90 -7.20 3.96 5.64
C ILE A 90 -7.66 4.99 6.67
N ASN A 91 -6.70 5.62 7.33
CA ASN A 91 -6.95 6.73 8.23
C ASN A 91 -6.71 8.04 7.49
N VAL A 92 -7.71 8.93 7.53
CA VAL A 92 -7.61 10.27 6.96
C VAL A 92 -7.42 11.24 8.11
N PHE A 93 -6.38 12.05 8.03
CA PHE A 93 -6.08 13.09 9.00
C PHE A 93 -6.12 14.46 8.34
N VAL A 94 -6.72 15.42 9.01
CA VAL A 94 -6.59 16.84 8.67
C VAL A 94 -5.69 17.46 9.72
N SER A 95 -4.52 17.95 9.29
CA SER A 95 -3.42 18.35 10.17
C SER A 95 -3.01 17.20 11.12
N LYS A 96 -3.42 17.25 12.39
CA LYS A 96 -3.10 16.21 13.41
C LYS A 96 -4.34 15.45 13.90
N HIS A 97 -5.52 15.79 13.39
CA HIS A 97 -6.78 15.19 13.85
C HIS A 97 -7.24 14.12 12.86
N LYS A 98 -7.51 12.91 13.36
CA LYS A 98 -8.11 11.85 12.56
C LYS A 98 -9.57 12.21 12.28
N VAL A 99 -9.91 12.40 11.02
CA VAL A 99 -11.28 12.74 10.58
C VAL A 99 -12.04 11.51 10.10
N ALA A 100 -11.34 10.48 9.61
CA ALA A 100 -11.97 9.24 9.19
C ALA A 100 -11.06 8.04 9.38
N SER A 101 -11.67 6.87 9.52
CA SER A 101 -11.01 5.55 9.53
C SER A 101 -11.88 4.59 8.71
N ILE A 102 -11.39 4.23 7.53
CA ILE A 102 -12.13 3.49 6.51
C ILE A 102 -11.52 2.10 6.41
N LYS A 103 -12.31 1.06 6.70
CA LYS A 103 -11.89 -0.32 6.48
C LYS A 103 -12.09 -0.67 5.02
N ARG A 104 -11.06 -1.22 4.37
CA ARG A 104 -11.10 -1.66 2.98
C ARG A 104 -10.49 -3.04 2.83
N ALA A 105 -11.03 -3.77 1.86
CA ALA A 105 -10.45 -5.00 1.37
C ALA A 105 -10.48 -4.95 -0.15
N GLY A 106 -9.43 -5.46 -0.79
CA GLY A 106 -9.29 -5.49 -2.24
C GLY A 106 -8.55 -6.71 -2.71
N ILE A 107 -8.54 -6.89 -4.03
CA ILE A 107 -7.77 -7.94 -4.71
C ILE A 107 -6.54 -7.30 -5.32
N LEU A 108 -5.36 -7.75 -4.90
CA LEU A 108 -4.11 -7.52 -5.60
C LEU A 108 -4.16 -8.36 -6.88
N GLN A 109 -4.02 -7.74 -8.04
CA GLN A 109 -3.94 -8.42 -9.33
C GLN A 109 -2.66 -8.00 -10.04
N ASN A 110 -1.92 -8.98 -10.56
CA ASN A 110 -0.62 -8.76 -11.19
C ASN A 110 0.30 -7.90 -10.31
N HIS A 111 0.35 -8.23 -9.02
CA HIS A 111 1.14 -7.51 -8.01
C HIS A 111 0.74 -6.06 -7.76
N ALA A 112 -0.40 -5.58 -8.27
CA ALA A 112 -0.88 -4.22 -8.05
C ALA A 112 -2.33 -4.19 -7.55
N MET A 113 -2.68 -3.15 -6.81
CA MET A 113 -4.04 -2.87 -6.36
C MET A 113 -4.31 -1.37 -6.47
N GLU A 114 -5.48 -1.03 -7.00
CA GLU A 114 -5.96 0.34 -7.09
C GLU A 114 -7.15 0.53 -6.16
N VAL A 115 -7.18 1.65 -5.45
CA VAL A 115 -8.17 1.93 -4.41
C VAL A 115 -8.61 3.38 -4.51
N ASP A 116 -9.91 3.57 -4.71
CA ASP A 116 -10.57 4.85 -4.64
C ASP A 116 -11.35 5.01 -3.33
N ILE A 117 -11.18 6.16 -2.70
CA ILE A 117 -12.00 6.56 -1.55
C ILE A 117 -12.53 7.97 -1.72
N GLN A 118 -13.71 8.17 -1.17
CA GLN A 118 -14.36 9.46 -1.03
C GLN A 118 -14.67 9.68 0.45
N GLN A 119 -14.37 10.87 0.96
CA GLN A 119 -14.56 11.21 2.36
C GLN A 119 -14.92 12.68 2.52
N ASP A 120 -16.03 12.95 3.20
CA ASP A 120 -16.42 14.31 3.59
C ASP A 120 -15.39 14.91 4.54
N LEU A 121 -15.08 16.18 4.31
CA LEU A 121 -14.14 16.97 5.09
C LEU A 121 -14.88 17.91 6.05
N PRO A 122 -14.28 18.23 7.21
CA PRO A 122 -14.97 18.98 8.27
C PRO A 122 -15.16 20.47 7.94
N ARG A 123 -14.40 21.02 6.99
CA ARG A 123 -14.47 22.44 6.60
C ARG A 123 -13.89 22.69 5.21
N PHE A 124 -14.31 23.79 4.61
CA PHE A 124 -13.80 24.31 3.34
C PHE A 124 -12.42 24.98 3.51
N GLY A 125 -11.75 25.21 2.38
CA GLY A 125 -10.44 25.86 2.30
C GLY A 125 -9.26 24.96 2.68
N LEU A 126 -9.49 23.65 2.80
CA LEU A 126 -8.42 22.68 3.07
C LEU A 126 -7.62 22.44 1.79
N LYS A 127 -6.29 22.39 1.92
CA LYS A 127 -5.41 22.04 0.80
C LYS A 127 -5.01 20.58 0.90
N SER A 128 -4.66 19.98 -0.24
CA SER A 128 -4.17 18.59 -0.30
C SER A 128 -2.99 18.31 0.66
N LYS A 129 -2.12 19.31 0.88
CA LYS A 129 -1.01 19.24 1.84
C LYS A 129 -1.43 19.17 3.32
N ASP A 130 -2.64 19.63 3.64
CA ASP A 130 -3.18 19.61 5.00
C ASP A 130 -3.78 18.23 5.34
N ILE A 131 -3.90 17.35 4.34
CA ILE A 131 -4.49 16.02 4.46
C ILE A 131 -3.38 14.97 4.46
N LYS A 132 -3.28 14.20 5.54
CA LYS A 132 -2.41 13.02 5.62
C LYS A 132 -3.26 11.75 5.48
N ILE A 133 -2.80 10.84 4.63
CA ILE A 133 -3.38 9.50 4.48
C ILE A 133 -2.40 8.52 5.12
N GLU A 134 -2.92 7.64 5.95
CA GLU A 134 -2.16 6.58 6.59
C GLU A 134 -2.87 5.25 6.33
N ILE A 135 -2.12 4.28 5.81
CA ILE A 135 -2.64 2.95 5.49
C ILE A 135 -2.05 1.99 6.51
N THR A 136 -2.91 1.29 7.23
CA THR A 136 -2.52 0.29 8.22
C THR A 136 -2.97 -1.08 7.74
N PRO A 137 -2.04 -2.03 7.52
CA PRO A 137 -2.40 -3.39 7.15
C PRO A 137 -3.21 -4.06 8.26
N VAL A 138 -4.15 -4.92 7.87
CA VAL A 138 -4.91 -5.75 8.81
C VAL A 138 -4.57 -7.21 8.58
N ALA A 139 -4.79 -7.70 7.37
CA ALA A 139 -4.55 -9.09 7.01
C ALA A 139 -4.39 -9.22 5.49
N TRP A 140 -3.82 -10.31 5.04
CA TRP A 140 -3.84 -10.70 3.63
C TRP A 140 -3.90 -12.22 3.51
N MET A 141 -4.31 -12.70 2.33
CA MET A 141 -4.36 -14.11 2.00
C MET A 141 -3.99 -14.28 0.52
N PRO A 142 -3.10 -15.23 0.17
CA PRO A 142 -2.86 -15.54 -1.23
C PRO A 142 -4.16 -16.06 -1.86
N SER A 143 -4.54 -15.54 -3.02
CA SER A 143 -5.61 -16.17 -3.79
C SER A 143 -4.94 -17.24 -4.64
N TYR A 144 -4.94 -18.47 -4.15
CA TYR A 144 -4.55 -19.62 -4.96
C TYR A 144 -5.43 -19.62 -6.22
N PRO A 145 -4.88 -19.79 -7.43
CA PRO A 145 -5.71 -19.89 -8.61
C PRO A 145 -6.55 -21.17 -8.47
N LEU A 146 -7.83 -21.01 -8.13
CA LEU A 146 -8.82 -21.98 -8.55
C LEU A 146 -8.83 -21.89 -10.08
N GLN A 147 -8.10 -22.78 -10.74
CA GLN A 147 -8.30 -23.04 -12.16
C GLN A 147 -9.69 -23.67 -12.30
N ILE A 148 -10.73 -22.85 -12.22
CA ILE A 148 -12.06 -23.27 -12.63
C ILE A 148 -11.96 -23.33 -14.15
N GLN A 149 -11.63 -24.52 -14.67
CA GLN A 149 -11.88 -24.82 -16.06
C GLN A 149 -13.39 -24.67 -16.22
N SER A 150 -13.84 -23.54 -16.75
CA SER A 150 -15.17 -23.43 -17.31
C SER A 150 -15.21 -24.41 -18.47
N SER A 151 -15.60 -25.65 -18.18
CA SER A 151 -16.05 -26.60 -19.19
C SER A 151 -17.42 -26.15 -19.69
N ASP A 152 -17.45 -24.97 -20.32
CA ASP A 152 -18.57 -24.58 -21.17
C ASP A 152 -18.45 -25.36 -22.47
N GLN A 153 -19.04 -26.56 -22.40
CA GLN A 153 -19.85 -27.20 -23.43
C GLN A 153 -19.49 -26.91 -24.89
N THR A 154 -18.97 -27.94 -25.57
CA THR A 154 -19.44 -28.26 -26.91
C THR A 154 -20.06 -29.66 -26.90
N ALA A 155 -21.14 -29.81 -26.13
CA ALA A 155 -22.04 -30.95 -26.32
C ALA A 155 -22.86 -30.67 -27.58
N THR A 156 -22.42 -31.21 -28.72
CA THR A 156 -23.20 -31.23 -29.95
C THR A 156 -24.50 -32.02 -29.69
N PRO A 157 -25.69 -31.47 -29.94
CA PRO A 157 -26.91 -32.25 -29.86
C PRO A 157 -26.99 -33.15 -31.10
N THR A 158 -26.53 -34.39 -30.96
CA THR A 158 -26.74 -35.43 -31.98
C THR A 158 -28.16 -35.97 -31.83
N ASN A 159 -29.12 -35.36 -32.54
CA ASN A 159 -30.36 -36.06 -32.87
C ASN A 159 -30.11 -36.98 -34.08
N PRO A 160 -30.51 -38.25 -33.99
CA PRO A 160 -31.13 -38.87 -35.14
C PRO A 160 -32.55 -39.31 -34.82
N ILE A 161 -33.52 -38.72 -35.53
CA ILE A 161 -34.84 -39.30 -35.73
C ILE A 161 -34.65 -40.50 -36.66
N THR A 162 -35.07 -41.69 -36.24
CA THR A 162 -35.37 -42.80 -37.16
C THR A 162 -36.74 -43.35 -36.80
N VAL A 163 -37.68 -43.11 -37.71
CA VAL A 163 -39.03 -43.68 -37.69
C VAL A 163 -38.94 -45.08 -38.27
N TYR A 164 -39.47 -46.07 -37.54
CA TYR A 164 -39.95 -47.34 -38.10
C TYR A 164 -41.47 -47.32 -38.05
#